data_AF-A0A161MFW0-F1
#
_entry.id   AF-A0A161MFW0-F1
#
_cell.length_a   1.000
_cell.length_b   1.000
_cell.length_c   1.000
_cell.angle_alpha   90.00
_cell.angle_beta   90.00
_cell.angle_gamma   90.00
#
_symmetry.space_group_name_H-M   'P 1'
#
loop_
_entity.id
_entity.type
_entity.pdbx_description
1 polymer ?
#
loop_
_entity_poly.entity_id
_entity_poly.type
_entity_poly.pdbx_seq_one_letter_code
_entity_poly.pdbx_strand_id
1 'polypeptide(L)'
;DTFCKIRLIILPRTLPKLEAILSFLQITMFLRILGRHSIMIQQLSCSKFSSCDTPPEGCAILTVSDKCEIFLVLKGLIDLNKEMTKLEKKKENITQIIQKLETAMASEDYKKVPEDVQKINSEKLCQNKCELLRLEDAMSILANI
;
A
#
# COMPACT_ATOMS: atom_id res chain seq x y z
N ASP A 1 -8.81 -20.13 -10.33
CA ASP A 1 -7.52 -20.54 -9.75
C ASP A 1 -6.55 -19.37 -9.65
N THR A 2 -6.77 -18.56 -8.63
CA THR A 2 -6.11 -17.26 -8.41
C THR A 2 -4.84 -17.51 -7.61
N PHE A 3 -3.77 -17.95 -8.27
CA PHE A 3 -2.49 -18.23 -7.60
C PHE A 3 -1.72 -16.92 -7.35
N CYS A 4 -1.58 -16.56 -6.08
CA CYS A 4 -0.67 -15.50 -5.66
C CYS A 4 0.77 -15.92 -5.99
N LYS A 5 1.59 -15.01 -6.54
CA LYS A 5 3.00 -15.28 -6.87
C LYS A 5 3.85 -14.41 -5.97
N ILE A 6 4.49 -15.05 -4.99
CA ILE A 6 5.37 -14.41 -4.00
C ILE A 6 6.79 -14.56 -4.54
N ARG A 7 7.42 -13.44 -4.88
CA ARG A 7 8.79 -13.42 -5.39
C ARG A 7 9.69 -12.72 -4.40
N LEU A 8 10.89 -13.22 -4.11
CA LEU A 8 11.80 -12.61 -3.10
C LEU A 8 13.00 -11.95 -3.78
N ILE A 9 13.36 -10.73 -3.39
CA ILE A 9 14.63 -10.06 -3.76
C ILE A 9 15.40 -9.75 -2.50
N ILE A 10 16.71 -9.96 -2.57
CA ILE A 10 17.65 -9.60 -1.53
C ILE A 10 18.49 -8.46 -2.08
N LEU A 11 18.31 -7.25 -1.54
CA LEU A 11 19.06 -6.07 -1.99
C LEU A 11 20.52 -6.14 -1.53
N PRO A 12 21.52 -6.04 -2.44
CA PRO A 12 22.88 -5.78 -2.04
C PRO A 12 23.02 -4.27 -1.75
N ARG A 13 22.82 -3.85 -0.49
CA ARG A 13 23.23 -2.49 -0.08
C ARG A 13 24.75 -2.37 -0.19
N THR A 14 25.20 -1.28 -0.80
CA THR A 14 26.61 -0.93 -1.02
C THR A 14 27.40 -0.93 0.29
N LEU A 15 28.17 -1.99 0.52
CA LEU A 15 29.00 -2.20 1.70
C LEU A 15 30.49 -2.19 1.33
N PRO A 16 31.38 -1.68 2.19
CA PRO A 16 32.82 -1.71 1.97
C PRO A 16 33.32 -3.16 1.82
N LYS A 17 34.41 -3.35 1.06
CA LYS A 17 34.85 -4.61 0.43
C LYS A 17 34.94 -5.85 1.36
N LEU A 18 35.07 -5.69 2.68
CA LEU A 18 35.17 -6.80 3.64
C LEU A 18 33.80 -7.21 4.24
N GLU A 19 32.94 -6.23 4.55
CA GLU A 19 31.54 -6.45 4.95
C GLU A 19 30.71 -7.05 3.79
N ALA A 20 31.08 -6.70 2.55
CA ALA A 20 30.47 -7.25 1.34
C ALA A 20 30.66 -8.78 1.19
N ILE A 21 31.76 -9.36 1.71
CA ILE A 21 32.01 -10.81 1.61
C ILE A 21 31.18 -11.56 2.65
N LEU A 22 31.08 -11.04 3.87
CA LEU A 22 30.23 -11.61 4.94
C LEU A 22 28.75 -11.51 4.59
N SER A 23 28.31 -10.37 4.04
CA SER A 23 26.95 -10.22 3.53
C SER A 23 26.71 -11.15 2.35
N PHE A 24 27.64 -11.29 1.40
CA PHE A 24 27.52 -12.25 0.29
C PHE A 24 27.43 -13.71 0.77
N LEU A 25 28.21 -14.11 1.77
CA LEU A 25 28.12 -15.45 2.40
C LEU A 25 26.78 -15.64 3.15
N GLN A 26 26.32 -14.64 3.89
CA GLN A 26 24.99 -14.70 4.54
C GLN A 26 23.85 -14.76 3.53
N ILE A 27 23.91 -13.97 2.46
CA ILE A 27 22.92 -13.92 1.39
C ILE A 27 22.88 -15.26 0.64
N THR A 28 24.05 -15.80 0.28
CA THR A 28 24.12 -17.13 -0.39
C THR A 28 23.65 -18.26 0.52
N MET A 29 23.95 -18.22 1.83
CA MET A 29 23.44 -19.21 2.78
C MET A 29 21.92 -19.08 2.97
N PHE A 30 21.39 -17.86 3.04
CA PHE A 30 19.96 -17.60 3.15
C PHE A 30 19.20 -18.02 1.88
N LEU A 31 19.71 -17.72 0.69
CA LEU A 31 19.17 -18.22 -0.59
C LEU A 31 19.20 -19.75 -0.66
N ARG A 32 20.23 -20.40 -0.14
CA ARG A 32 20.30 -21.87 -0.05
C ARG A 32 19.23 -22.43 0.89
N ILE A 33 18.98 -21.79 2.03
CA ILE A 33 17.93 -22.19 2.98
C ILE A 33 16.54 -22.02 2.34
N LEU A 34 16.28 -20.86 1.72
CA LEU A 34 15.02 -20.60 1.03
C LEU A 34 14.80 -21.56 -0.14
N GLY A 35 15.85 -21.86 -0.92
CA GLY A 35 15.81 -22.85 -1.98
C GLY A 35 15.49 -24.25 -1.44
N ARG A 36 16.12 -24.65 -0.34
CA ARG A 36 15.91 -25.95 0.33
C ARG A 36 14.48 -26.12 0.84
N HIS A 37 13.87 -25.06 1.34
CA HIS A 37 12.49 -25.10 1.87
C HIS A 37 11.43 -24.60 0.89
N SER A 38 11.80 -24.30 -0.35
CA SER A 38 10.90 -23.71 -1.35
C SER A 38 9.63 -24.53 -1.59
N ILE A 39 9.72 -25.86 -1.61
CA ILE A 39 8.58 -26.77 -1.78
C ILE A 39 7.61 -26.67 -0.60
N MET A 40 8.12 -26.68 0.62
CA MET A 40 7.31 -26.56 1.84
C MET A 40 6.63 -25.19 1.91
N ILE A 41 7.37 -24.13 1.57
CA ILE A 41 6.84 -22.76 1.51
C ILE A 41 5.71 -22.68 0.47
N GLN A 42 5.89 -23.26 -0.73
CA GLN A 42 4.86 -23.27 -1.77
C GLN A 42 3.61 -24.05 -1.34
N GLN A 43 3.79 -25.20 -0.67
CA GLN A 43 2.67 -26.01 -0.16
C GLN A 43 1.88 -25.30 0.93
N LEU A 44 2.56 -24.68 1.91
CA LEU A 44 1.90 -23.96 3.00
C LEU A 44 1.24 -22.65 2.53
N SER A 45 1.86 -21.96 1.56
CA SER A 45 1.35 -20.70 1.04
C SER A 45 0.33 -20.84 -0.09
N CYS A 46 0.12 -22.06 -0.61
CA CYS A 46 -0.65 -22.33 -1.83
C CYS A 46 -0.29 -21.37 -2.99
N SER A 47 0.98 -20.99 -3.07
CA SER A 47 1.46 -19.88 -3.91
C SER A 47 2.75 -20.29 -4.62
N LYS A 48 3.05 -19.68 -5.78
CA LYS A 48 4.32 -19.93 -6.48
C LYS A 48 5.41 -19.04 -5.88
N PHE A 49 6.41 -19.66 -5.26
CA PHE A 49 7.60 -18.99 -4.74
C PHE A 49 8.75 -19.02 -5.75
N SER A 50 9.42 -17.89 -5.96
CA SER A 50 10.65 -17.81 -6.76
C SER A 50 11.55 -16.68 -6.29
N SER A 51 12.86 -16.77 -6.52
CA SER A 51 13.78 -15.64 -6.34
C SER A 51 13.75 -14.71 -7.56
N CYS A 52 14.04 -13.43 -7.35
CA CYS A 52 14.30 -12.43 -8.38
C CYS A 52 15.38 -11.48 -7.90
N ASP A 53 15.94 -10.71 -8.81
CA ASP A 53 16.87 -9.62 -8.50
C ASP A 53 16.23 -8.23 -8.67
N THR A 54 15.10 -8.14 -9.40
CA THR A 54 14.38 -6.87 -9.66
C THR A 54 12.86 -6.97 -9.45
N PRO A 55 12.20 -5.96 -8.87
CA PRO A 55 10.76 -5.99 -8.61
C PRO A 55 9.98 -6.18 -9.92
N PRO A 56 9.11 -7.20 -10.04
CA PRO A 56 8.20 -7.28 -11.18
C PRO A 56 7.27 -6.07 -11.24
N GLU A 57 6.91 -5.61 -12.43
CA GLU A 57 5.89 -4.56 -12.57
C GLU A 57 4.55 -5.02 -11.96
N GLY A 58 3.82 -4.14 -11.26
CA GLY A 58 2.54 -4.54 -10.67
C GLY A 58 2.67 -5.33 -9.37
N CYS A 59 3.77 -5.16 -8.62
CA CYS A 59 4.02 -5.87 -7.39
C CYS A 59 4.09 -4.95 -6.17
N ALA A 60 3.49 -5.39 -5.07
CA ALA A 60 3.67 -4.75 -3.77
C ALA A 60 4.95 -5.27 -3.11
N ILE A 61 5.75 -4.35 -2.58
CA ILE A 61 6.99 -4.66 -1.87
C ILE A 61 6.69 -4.74 -0.37
N LEU A 62 6.97 -5.87 0.25
CA LEU A 62 6.88 -6.10 1.68
C LEU A 62 8.27 -6.42 2.21
N THR A 63 8.86 -5.48 2.96
CA THR A 63 10.14 -5.71 3.64
C THR A 63 9.91 -6.57 4.89
N VAL A 64 10.46 -7.78 4.91
CA VAL A 64 10.40 -8.71 6.06
C VAL A 64 11.55 -8.45 7.02
N SER A 65 12.73 -8.11 6.48
CA SER A 65 13.89 -7.68 7.24
C SER A 65 14.77 -6.77 6.39
N ASP A 66 15.81 -6.21 7.01
CA ASP A 66 16.89 -5.45 6.35
C ASP A 66 17.58 -6.21 5.19
N LYS A 67 17.39 -7.53 5.11
CA LYS A 67 17.99 -8.43 4.13
C LYS A 67 16.97 -9.17 3.26
N CYS A 68 15.67 -8.91 3.41
CA CYS A 68 14.63 -9.74 2.82
C CYS A 68 13.40 -8.92 2.42
N GLU A 69 13.13 -8.86 1.12
CA GLU A 69 11.93 -8.21 0.57
C GLU A 69 11.11 -9.19 -0.25
N ILE A 70 9.81 -9.20 0.01
CA ILE A 70 8.81 -9.98 -0.70
C ILE A 70 8.10 -9.07 -1.71
N PHE A 71 8.06 -9.51 -2.96
CA PHE A 71 7.31 -8.92 -4.06
C PHE A 71 6.06 -9.76 -4.28
N LEU A 72 4.92 -9.18 -3.92
CA LEU A 72 3.62 -9.77 -4.14
C LEU A 72 3.08 -9.27 -5.46
N VAL A 73 3.07 -10.12 -6.50
CA VAL A 73 2.54 -9.72 -7.82
C VAL A 73 1.01 -9.63 -7.73
N LEU A 74 0.48 -8.42 -7.84
CA LEU A 74 -0.96 -8.13 -7.79
C LEU A 74 -1.57 -7.97 -9.19
N LYS A 75 -0.75 -7.64 -10.20
CA LYS A 75 -1.14 -7.52 -11.60
C LYS A 75 -1.81 -8.81 -12.10
N GLY A 76 -3.06 -8.68 -12.53
CA GLY A 76 -3.88 -9.80 -13.02
C GLY A 76 -4.67 -10.56 -11.95
N LEU A 77 -4.41 -10.32 -10.66
CA LEU A 77 -5.24 -10.83 -9.56
C LEU A 77 -6.25 -9.78 -9.08
N ILE A 78 -5.86 -8.50 -9.18
CA ILE A 78 -6.69 -7.35 -8.85
C ILE A 78 -6.91 -6.53 -10.12
N ASP A 79 -8.16 -6.14 -10.34
CA ASP A 79 -8.52 -5.17 -11.38
C ASP A 79 -8.26 -3.76 -10.83
N LEU A 80 -7.04 -3.27 -11.05
CA LEU A 80 -6.59 -1.95 -10.57
C LEU A 80 -7.51 -0.83 -11.05
N ASN A 81 -8.02 -0.92 -12.28
CA ASN A 81 -8.95 0.07 -12.82
C ASN A 81 -10.26 0.07 -12.04
N LYS A 82 -10.86 -1.10 -11.78
CA LYS A 82 -12.09 -1.17 -10.97
C LYS A 82 -11.86 -0.66 -9.55
N GLU A 83 -10.71 -0.92 -8.94
CA GLU A 83 -10.45 -0.46 -7.58
C GLU A 83 -10.22 1.05 -7.54
N MET A 84 -9.47 1.61 -8.49
CA MET A 84 -9.32 3.06 -8.67
C MET A 84 -10.68 3.73 -8.88
N THR A 85 -11.54 3.21 -9.76
CA THR A 85 -12.88 3.77 -10.00
C THR A 85 -13.75 3.76 -8.73
N LYS A 86 -13.66 2.73 -7.89
CA LYS A 86 -14.38 2.70 -6.60
C LYS A 86 -13.88 3.79 -5.65
N LEU A 87 -12.56 3.97 -5.56
CA LEU A 87 -11.96 4.99 -4.71
C LEU A 87 -12.27 6.40 -5.22
N GLU A 88 -12.21 6.64 -6.52
CA GLU A 88 -12.60 7.89 -7.16
C GLU A 88 -14.05 8.25 -6.85
N LYS A 89 -14.97 7.29 -6.97
CA LYS A 89 -16.38 7.51 -6.64
C LYS A 89 -16.58 7.87 -5.17
N LYS A 90 -15.85 7.24 -4.25
CA LYS A 90 -15.87 7.60 -2.81
C LYS A 90 -15.30 8.99 -2.57
N LYS A 91 -14.17 9.31 -3.21
CA LYS A 91 -13.52 10.63 -3.16
C LYS A 91 -14.48 11.72 -3.62
N GLU A 92 -15.15 11.51 -4.75
CA GLU A 92 -16.11 12.46 -5.31
C GLU A 92 -17.27 12.71 -4.34
N ASN A 93 -17.86 11.65 -3.77
CA ASN A 93 -18.94 11.77 -2.79
C ASN A 93 -18.51 12.58 -1.56
N ILE A 94 -17.34 12.30 -0.99
CA ILE A 94 -16.83 13.01 0.19
C ILE A 94 -16.49 14.47 -0.16
N THR A 95 -15.93 14.71 -1.34
CA THR A 95 -15.62 16.06 -1.83
C THR A 95 -16.91 16.89 -1.96
N GLN A 96 -17.98 16.31 -2.50
CA GLN A 96 -19.29 16.97 -2.59
C GLN A 96 -19.87 17.27 -1.20
N ILE A 97 -19.70 16.37 -0.23
CA ILE A 97 -20.15 16.59 1.17
C ILE A 97 -19.37 17.75 1.79
N ILE A 98 -18.04 17.77 1.63
CA ILE A 98 -17.17 18.86 2.11
C ILE A 98 -17.61 20.20 1.51
N GLN A 99 -17.75 20.28 0.18
CA GLN A 99 -18.16 21.52 -0.50
C GLN A 99 -19.51 22.03 -0.01
N LYS A 100 -20.51 21.15 0.14
CA LYS A 100 -21.82 21.52 0.68
C LYS A 100 -21.72 22.04 2.10
N LEU A 101 -20.90 21.39 2.94
CA LEU A 101 -20.72 21.77 4.33
C LEU A 101 -19.97 23.10 4.46
N GLU A 102 -18.91 23.30 3.70
CA GLU A 102 -18.15 24.56 3.66
C GLU A 102 -19.02 25.71 3.15
N THR A 103 -19.83 25.49 2.12
CA THR A 103 -20.76 26.50 1.60
C THR A 103 -21.81 26.87 2.65
N ALA A 104 -22.37 25.88 3.35
CA ALA A 104 -23.34 26.11 4.42
C ALA A 104 -22.71 26.88 5.59
N MET A 105 -21.46 26.57 5.94
CA MET A 105 -20.70 27.23 7.01
C MET A 105 -20.22 28.65 6.65
N ALA A 106 -20.04 28.94 5.36
CA ALA A 106 -19.64 30.26 4.86
C ALA A 106 -20.81 31.25 4.72
N SER A 107 -22.05 30.79 4.84
CA SER A 107 -23.23 31.65 4.77
C SER A 107 -23.25 32.67 5.92
N GLU A 108 -23.69 33.89 5.62
CA GLU A 108 -23.77 34.98 6.59
C GLU A 108 -24.76 34.68 7.73
N ASP A 109 -25.80 33.88 7.42
CA ASP A 109 -26.78 33.39 8.38
C ASP A 109 -26.24 32.27 9.30
N TYR A 110 -25.09 31.69 8.98
CA TYR A 110 -24.52 30.58 9.76
C TYR A 110 -24.18 30.98 11.20
N LYS A 111 -23.90 32.27 11.45
CA LYS A 111 -23.65 32.80 12.80
C LYS A 111 -24.84 32.67 13.74
N LYS A 112 -26.06 32.49 13.21
CA LYS A 112 -27.30 32.31 13.98
C LYS A 112 -27.51 30.85 14.41
N VAL A 113 -26.69 29.92 13.91
CA VAL A 113 -26.74 28.50 14.25
C VAL A 113 -26.19 28.30 15.68
N PRO A 114 -26.80 27.47 16.54
CA PRO A 114 -26.29 27.21 17.89
C PRO A 114 -24.85 26.68 17.91
N GLU A 115 -24.07 27.05 18.92
CA GLU A 115 -22.65 26.67 19.04
C GLU A 115 -22.43 25.15 18.99
N ASP A 116 -23.33 24.37 19.60
CA ASP A 116 -23.29 22.90 19.57
C ASP A 116 -23.32 22.37 18.13
N VAL A 117 -24.16 22.94 17.28
CA VAL A 117 -24.29 22.56 15.87
C VAL A 117 -23.09 23.05 15.06
N GLN A 118 -22.55 24.24 15.38
CA GLN A 118 -21.33 24.73 14.75
C GLN A 118 -20.13 23.82 15.03
N LYS A 119 -19.99 23.38 16.29
CA LYS A 119 -18.95 22.43 16.69
C LYS A 119 -19.09 21.08 15.98
N ILE A 120 -20.31 20.53 15.94
CA ILE A 120 -20.60 19.27 15.23
C ILE A 120 -20.25 19.38 13.74
N ASN A 121 -20.59 20.50 13.09
CA ASN A 121 -20.27 20.70 11.68
C ASN A 121 -18.77 20.85 11.45
N SER A 122 -18.06 21.57 12.33
CA SER A 122 -16.60 21.68 12.27
C SER A 122 -15.91 20.33 12.44
N GLU A 123 -16.34 19.51 13.41
CA GLU A 123 -15.83 18.16 13.62
C GLU A 123 -16.11 17.27 12.40
N LYS A 124 -17.33 17.29 11.86
CA LYS A 124 -17.68 16.56 10.63
C LYS A 124 -16.83 17.02 9.43
N LEU A 125 -16.59 18.32 9.29
CA LEU A 125 -15.74 18.85 8.22
C LEU A 125 -14.31 18.31 8.35
N CYS A 126 -13.75 18.34 9.55
CA CYS A 126 -12.42 17.81 9.84
C CYS A 126 -12.33 16.30 9.55
N GLN A 127 -13.33 15.53 9.98
CA GLN A 127 -13.40 14.08 9.73
C GLN A 127 -13.44 13.77 8.23
N ASN A 128 -14.30 14.46 7.48
CA ASN A 128 -14.40 14.26 6.03
C ASN A 128 -13.12 14.66 5.30
N LYS A 129 -12.44 15.74 5.71
CA LYS A 129 -11.13 16.13 5.14
C LYS A 129 -10.04 15.10 5.43
N CYS A 130 -10.00 14.56 6.65
CA CYS A 130 -9.08 13.50 7.01
C CYS A 130 -9.32 12.23 6.18
N GLU A 131 -10.59 11.84 6.01
CA GLU A 131 -10.95 10.70 5.17
C GLU A 131 -10.59 10.93 3.69
N LEU A 132 -10.79 12.15 3.18
CA LEU A 132 -10.38 12.53 1.83
C LEU A 132 -8.87 12.32 1.62
N LEU A 133 -8.04 12.78 2.56
CA LEU A 133 -6.59 12.58 2.50
C LEU A 133 -6.22 11.09 2.51
N ARG A 134 -6.86 10.28 3.36
CA ARG A 134 -6.63 8.83 3.39
C ARG A 134 -6.98 8.14 2.08
N LEU A 135 -8.06 8.58 1.42
CA LEU A 135 -8.41 8.06 0.10
C LEU A 135 -7.39 8.45 -0.96
N GLU A 136 -6.87 9.69 -0.91
CA GLU A 136 -5.82 10.15 -1.83
C GLU A 136 -4.50 9.38 -1.64
N ASP A 137 -4.10 9.12 -0.39
CA ASP A 137 -2.96 8.27 -0.08
C ASP A 137 -3.14 6.85 -0.62
N ALA A 138 -4.32 6.25 -0.40
CA ALA A 138 -4.63 4.91 -0.90
C ALA A 138 -4.60 4.85 -2.45
N MET A 139 -5.14 5.87 -3.12
CA MET A 139 -5.08 5.99 -4.58
C MET A 139 -3.65 6.17 -5.09
N SER A 140 -2.82 6.96 -4.38
CA SER A 140 -1.40 7.14 -4.72
C SER A 140 -0.63 5.84 -4.60
N ILE A 141 -0.88 5.06 -3.54
CA ILE A 141 -0.27 3.73 -3.37
C ILE A 141 -0.67 2.82 -4.53
N LEU A 142 -1.95 2.76 -4.88
CA LEU A 142 -2.46 1.95 -5.99
C LEU A 142 -1.89 2.35 -7.35
N ALA A 143 -1.66 3.64 -7.59
CA ALA A 143 -1.06 4.14 -8.82
C ALA A 143 0.44 3.77 -8.96
N ASN A 144 1.10 3.49 -7.83
CA ASN A 144 2.51 3.12 -7.78
C ASN A 144 2.74 1.59 -7.74
N ILE A 145 1.67 0.78 -7.82
CA ILE A 145 1.73 -0.69 -7.92
C ILE A 145 1.75 -1.09 -9.40
#